data_AF-A0A7C2NVT6-F1
#
_entry.id   AF-A0A7C2NVT6-F1
#
_cell.length_a   1.000
_cell.length_b   1.000
_cell.length_c   1.000
_cell.angle_alpha   90.00
_cell.angle_beta   90.00
_cell.angle_gamma   90.00
#
_symmetry.space_group_name_H-M   'P 1'
#
loop_
_entity.id
_entity.type
_entity.pdbx_description
1 polymer ?
#
loop_
_entity_poly.entity_id
_entity_poly.type
_entity_poly.pdbx_seq_one_letter_code
_entity_poly.pdbx_strand_id
1 'polypeptide(L)'
;MTARSLGAALGAALLLAALPADARICRGGRETTPAIMLSVAHPGLGEWYLRGSGPFLETVPPRKFWLGFIPFFGWPGYLQVRSAIDVSQCRVNDRIF
;
A
#
# COMPACT_ATOMS: atom_id res chain seq x y z
N MET A 1 3.06 1.32 39.87
CA MET A 1 3.00 2.08 38.61
C MET A 1 1.53 2.21 38.23
N THR A 2 0.99 3.43 38.27
CA THR A 2 -0.45 3.71 38.18
C THR A 2 -0.90 3.74 36.71
N ALA A 3 -2.12 3.26 36.42
CA ALA A 3 -2.68 3.14 35.07
C ALA A 3 -2.59 4.41 34.19
N ARG A 4 -2.39 5.59 34.81
CA ARG A 4 -2.12 6.87 34.14
C ARG A 4 -0.85 6.88 33.28
N SER A 5 0.21 6.17 33.67
CA SER A 5 1.47 6.16 32.93
C SER A 5 1.42 5.28 31.68
N LEU A 6 0.56 4.27 31.66
CA LEU A 6 0.34 3.40 30.49
C LEU A 6 -0.46 4.12 29.39
N GLY A 7 -1.48 4.89 29.75
CA GLY A 7 -2.29 5.64 28.79
C GLY A 7 -1.50 6.71 28.03
N ALA A 8 -0.61 7.43 28.72
CA ALA A 8 0.27 8.42 28.10
C ALA A 8 1.28 7.79 27.12
N ALA A 9 1.85 6.63 27.47
CA ALA A 9 2.80 5.92 26.61
C ALA A 9 2.13 5.34 25.35
N LEU A 10 0.93 4.76 25.48
CA LEU A 10 0.14 4.29 24.34
C LEU A 10 -0.32 5.43 23.44
N GLY A 11 -0.75 6.56 24.03
CA GLY A 11 -1.13 7.75 23.26
C GLY A 11 0.02 8.36 22.48
N ALA A 12 1.21 8.45 23.09
CA ALA A 12 2.41 8.93 22.41
C ALA A 12 2.87 7.97 21.28
N ALA A 13 2.81 6.66 21.50
CA ALA A 13 3.16 5.66 20.48
C ALA A 13 2.21 5.69 19.27
N LEU A 14 0.90 5.92 19.48
CA LEU A 14 -0.05 6.12 18.37
C LEU A 14 0.23 7.42 17.59
N LEU A 15 0.62 8.50 18.29
CA LEU A 15 0.95 9.78 17.64
C LEU A 15 2.22 9.69 16.77
N LEU A 16 3.19 8.85 17.15
CA LEU A 16 4.41 8.59 16.37
C LEU A 16 4.16 7.78 15.09
N ALA A 17 3.10 6.97 15.03
CA ALA A 17 2.72 6.25 13.80
C ALA A 17 2.10 7.15 12.72
N ALA A 18 1.72 8.38 13.08
CA ALA A 18 1.15 9.37 12.16
C ALA A 18 2.21 10.29 11.53
N LEU A 19 3.50 9.99 11.70
CA LEU A 19 4.57 10.70 10.98
C LEU A 19 4.28 10.62 9.47
N PRO A 20 4.34 11.74 8.73
CA PRO A 20 4.17 11.70 7.29
C PRO A 20 5.29 10.84 6.72
N ALA A 21 4.94 9.65 6.24
CA ALA A 21 5.80 8.94 5.32
C ALA A 21 6.02 9.87 4.13
N ASP A 22 7.28 10.12 3.79
CA ASP A 22 7.70 11.01 2.71
C ASP A 22 6.89 10.68 1.43
N ALA A 23 5.84 11.47 1.18
CA ALA A 23 4.85 11.16 0.18
C ALA A 23 5.45 11.55 -1.17
N ARG A 24 5.98 10.56 -1.89
CA ARG A 24 6.48 10.78 -3.24
C ARG A 24 5.28 11.04 -4.16
N ILE A 25 5.41 12.07 -4.98
CA ILE A 25 4.45 12.34 -6.04
C ILE A 25 4.91 11.58 -7.30
N CYS A 26 4.07 10.67 -7.76
CA CYS A 26 4.28 9.90 -8.98
C CYS A 26 3.61 10.57 -10.19
N ARG A 27 3.77 9.96 -11.37
CA ARG A 27 3.18 10.43 -12.63
C ARG A 27 1.67 10.68 -12.46
N GLY A 28 1.21 11.82 -12.99
CA GLY A 28 -0.20 12.22 -12.88
C GLY A 28 -0.58 12.88 -11.55
N GLY A 29 0.41 13.31 -10.74
CA GLY A 29 0.18 14.10 -9.53
C GLY A 29 -0.32 13.29 -8.33
N ARG A 30 -0.11 11.96 -8.35
CA ARG A 30 -0.63 11.05 -7.32
C ARG A 30 0.42 10.71 -6.28
N GLU A 31 0.00 10.65 -5.02
CA GLU A 31 0.89 10.38 -3.89
C GLU A 31 1.12 8.89 -3.67
N THR A 32 2.31 8.51 -3.21
CA THR A 32 2.64 7.10 -2.89
C THR A 32 1.94 6.61 -1.63
N THR A 33 1.65 7.47 -0.65
CA THR A 33 1.03 7.06 0.62
C THR A 33 -0.32 6.38 0.44
N PRO A 34 -1.31 6.97 -0.27
CA PRO A 34 -2.57 6.28 -0.56
C PRO A 34 -2.36 5.04 -1.42
N ALA A 35 -1.38 5.04 -2.34
CA ALA A 35 -1.07 3.87 -3.15
C ALA A 35 -0.55 2.69 -2.31
N ILE A 36 0.30 2.96 -1.32
CA ILE A 36 0.82 1.96 -0.38
C ILE A 36 -0.35 1.38 0.43
N MET A 37 -1.22 2.24 0.97
CA MET A 37 -2.38 1.78 1.76
C MET A 37 -3.33 0.92 0.94
N LEU A 38 -3.56 1.27 -0.32
CA LEU A 38 -4.33 0.44 -1.24
C LEU A 38 -3.66 -0.90 -1.52
N SER A 39 -2.32 -0.93 -1.67
CA SER A 39 -1.55 -2.17 -1.84
C SER A 39 -1.60 -3.08 -0.61
N VAL A 40 -1.67 -2.47 0.59
CA VAL A 40 -1.89 -3.17 1.86
C VAL A 40 -3.30 -3.75 1.91
N ALA A 41 -4.31 -3.03 1.44
CA ALA A 41 -5.69 -3.52 1.38
C ALA A 41 -5.83 -4.69 0.41
N HIS A 42 -5.21 -4.60 -0.77
CA HIS A 42 -5.12 -5.71 -1.72
C HIS A 42 -4.01 -5.47 -2.76
N PRO A 43 -3.23 -6.51 -3.13
CA PRO A 43 -2.21 -6.36 -4.16
C PRO A 43 -2.79 -5.86 -5.48
N GLY A 44 -2.11 -4.93 -6.13
CA GLY A 44 -2.51 -4.35 -7.42
C GLY A 44 -3.40 -3.10 -7.33
N LEU A 45 -4.01 -2.80 -6.19
CA LEU A 45 -4.86 -1.60 -6.05
C LEU A 45 -4.04 -0.31 -6.02
N GLY A 46 -2.85 -0.32 -5.41
CA GLY A 46 -1.97 0.85 -5.41
C GLY A 46 -1.46 1.19 -6.80
N GLU A 47 -1.09 0.18 -7.60
CA GLU A 47 -0.67 0.37 -8.99
C GLU A 47 -1.83 0.88 -9.86
N TRP A 48 -3.04 0.37 -9.64
CA TRP A 48 -4.25 0.89 -10.29
C TRP A 48 -4.45 2.37 -9.98
N TYR A 49 -4.37 2.75 -8.70
CA TYR A 49 -4.45 4.14 -8.27
C TYR A 49 -3.40 5.00 -8.95
N LEU A 50 -2.12 4.58 -8.95
CA LEU A 50 -1.04 5.34 -9.57
C LEU A 50 -1.18 5.47 -11.08
N ARG A 51 -1.65 4.44 -11.81
CA ARG A 51 -1.87 4.54 -13.26
C ARG A 51 -2.98 5.51 -13.62
N GLY A 52 -4.10 5.48 -12.89
CA GLY A 52 -5.13 6.50 -13.01
C GLY A 52 -6.31 6.20 -13.89
N SER A 53 -6.68 7.19 -14.72
CA SER A 53 -7.91 7.19 -15.50
C SER A 53 -7.86 6.12 -16.58
N GLY A 54 -8.83 5.20 -16.55
CA GLY A 54 -9.02 4.12 -17.50
C GLY A 54 -9.98 3.07 -16.93
N PRO A 55 -10.51 2.17 -17.76
CA PRO A 55 -11.32 1.04 -17.29
C PRO A 55 -10.52 0.20 -16.29
N PHE A 56 -11.12 -0.16 -15.14
CA PHE A 56 -10.44 -0.85 -14.04
C PHE A 56 -9.63 -2.07 -14.50
N LEU A 57 -10.19 -2.90 -15.38
CA LEU A 57 -9.54 -4.11 -15.89
C LEU A 57 -8.34 -3.85 -16.80
N GLU A 58 -8.22 -2.66 -17.37
CA GLU A 58 -7.08 -2.26 -18.20
C GLU A 58 -5.99 -1.58 -17.36
N THR A 59 -6.40 -0.86 -16.31
CA THR A 59 -5.46 -0.17 -15.42
C THR A 59 -4.91 -1.06 -14.32
N VAL A 60 -5.67 -2.03 -13.79
CA VAL A 60 -5.20 -2.90 -12.70
C VAL A 60 -4.13 -3.89 -13.23
N PRO A 61 -3.03 -4.15 -12.50
CA PRO A 61 -2.10 -5.21 -12.85
C PRO A 61 -2.75 -6.59 -12.61
N PRO A 62 -3.12 -7.33 -13.67
CA PRO A 62 -4.01 -8.48 -13.54
C PRO A 62 -3.37 -9.63 -12.77
N ARG A 63 -2.06 -9.89 -12.92
CA ARG A 63 -1.40 -10.98 -12.19
C ARG A 63 -1.35 -10.65 -10.71
N LYS A 64 -0.89 -9.45 -10.34
CA LYS A 64 -0.84 -9.06 -8.93
C LYS A 64 -2.21 -9.07 -8.27
N PHE A 65 -3.22 -8.53 -8.97
CA PHE A 65 -4.59 -8.48 -8.46
C PHE A 65 -5.18 -9.89 -8.31
N TRP A 66 -5.25 -10.69 -9.37
CA TRP A 66 -5.88 -12.01 -9.29
C TRP A 66 -5.13 -12.99 -8.39
N LEU A 67 -3.78 -12.94 -8.39
CA LEU A 67 -2.98 -13.75 -7.46
C LEU A 67 -3.10 -13.24 -6.02
N GLY A 68 -3.58 -12.01 -5.80
CA GLY A 68 -3.88 -11.43 -4.50
C GLY A 68 -4.91 -12.23 -3.70
N PHE A 69 -5.80 -12.98 -4.37
CA PHE A 69 -6.78 -13.84 -3.70
C PHE A 69 -6.21 -15.16 -3.17
N ILE A 70 -4.96 -15.50 -3.50
CA ILE A 70 -4.31 -16.70 -2.99
C ILE A 70 -3.85 -16.42 -1.55
N PRO A 71 -4.28 -17.19 -0.54
CA PRO A 71 -3.82 -17.00 0.84
C PRO A 71 -2.29 -17.14 0.96
N PHE A 72 -1.65 -16.32 1.80
CA PHE A 72 -0.20 -16.28 2.08
C PHE A 72 0.72 -15.85 0.93
N PHE A 73 0.37 -16.18 -0.32
CA PHE A 73 1.09 -15.72 -1.50
C PHE A 73 0.59 -14.34 -1.96
N GLY A 74 -0.72 -14.19 -2.07
CA GLY A 74 -1.41 -12.98 -2.47
C GLY A 74 -1.64 -12.03 -1.32
N TRP A 75 -2.68 -12.33 -0.54
CA TRP A 75 -3.15 -11.52 0.57
C TRP A 75 -3.79 -12.38 1.68
N PRO A 76 -3.49 -12.09 2.97
CA PRO A 76 -2.31 -11.34 3.42
C PRO A 76 -1.05 -12.14 3.06
N GLY A 77 -0.02 -11.49 2.49
CA GLY A 77 1.08 -12.26 1.93
C GLY A 77 2.15 -11.50 1.15
N TYR A 78 2.92 -12.27 0.40
CA TYR A 78 4.07 -11.78 -0.37
C TYR A 78 3.71 -10.67 -1.37
N LEU A 79 2.63 -10.85 -2.15
CA LEU A 79 2.26 -9.88 -3.18
C LEU A 79 1.79 -8.55 -2.61
N GLN A 80 1.23 -8.53 -1.39
CA GLN A 80 0.87 -7.32 -0.68
C GLN A 80 2.10 -6.44 -0.43
N VAL A 81 3.17 -7.04 0.10
CA VAL A 81 4.44 -6.35 0.37
C VAL A 81 5.09 -5.91 -0.94
N ARG A 82 5.08 -6.79 -1.94
CA ARG A 82 5.70 -6.50 -3.23
C ARG A 82 4.99 -5.37 -3.99
N SER A 83 3.66 -5.37 -3.97
CA SER A 83 2.83 -4.30 -4.52
C SER A 83 3.11 -2.97 -3.78
N ALA A 84 3.18 -2.99 -2.45
CA ALA A 84 3.54 -1.81 -1.64
C ALA A 84 4.94 -1.25 -1.99
N ILE A 85 5.94 -2.11 -2.17
CA ILE A 85 7.29 -1.70 -2.58
C ILE A 85 7.27 -1.07 -3.98
N ASP A 86 6.61 -1.70 -4.94
CA ASP A 86 6.56 -1.17 -6.31
C ASP A 86 5.91 0.21 -6.33
N VAL A 87 4.77 0.41 -5.66
CA VAL A 87 4.11 1.73 -5.62
C VAL A 87 4.91 2.76 -4.83
N SER A 88 5.67 2.34 -3.81
CA SER A 88 6.60 3.24 -3.08
C SER A 88 7.71 3.81 -3.99
N GLN A 89 8.00 3.11 -5.09
CA GLN A 89 8.97 3.48 -6.12
C GLN A 89 8.29 4.07 -7.37
N CYS A 90 7.00 4.40 -7.31
CA CYS A 90 6.20 4.83 -8.48
C CYS A 90 6.16 3.81 -9.64
N ARG A 91 6.33 2.52 -9.34
CA ARG A 91 6.31 1.44 -10.33
C ARG A 91 4.91 0.81 -10.37
N VAL A 92 4.36 0.70 -11.58
CA VAL A 92 3.00 0.18 -11.83
C VAL A 92 3.00 -1.06 -12.74
N ASN A 93 4.08 -1.82 -12.66
CA ASN A 93 4.28 -3.01 -13.48
C ASN A 93 3.52 -4.21 -12.89
N ASP A 94 3.31 -5.23 -13.72
CA ASP A 94 2.63 -6.48 -13.35
C ASP A 94 3.65 -7.62 -13.07
N ARG A 95 4.86 -7.27 -12.61
CA ARG A 95 5.89 -8.26 -12.28
C ARG A 95 5.69 -8.78 -10.86
N ILE A 96 5.82 -10.10 -10.72
CA ILE A 96 5.70 -10.80 -9.44
C ILE A 96 7.06 -11.31 -8.92
N PHE A 97 8.14 -11.18 -9.72
CA PHE A 97 9.53 -11.59 -9.43
C PHE A 97 10.53 -10.48 -9.71
#